data_AF-A0A538J326-F1
#
_entry.id   AF-A0A538J326-F1
#
_cell.length_a   1.000
_cell.length_b   1.000
_cell.length_c   1.000
_cell.angle_alpha   90.00
_cell.angle_beta   90.00
_cell.angle_gamma   90.00
#
_symmetry.space_group_name_H-M   'P 1'
#
loop_
_entity.id
_entity.type
_entity.pdbx_description
1 polymer ?
#
loop_
_entity_poly.entity_id
_entity_poly.type
_entity_poly.pdbx_seq_one_letter_code
_entity_poly.pdbx_strand_id
1 'polypeptide(L)'
;MEVVASPAAVEFVREHGGELFVWSRARRCCGGAITVLEAATERDDRPGFRPVPADGIEVYVDLPRLPAQLEIDVRGRFHPKVSAYWEGCAWVI
;
A
#
# COMPACT_ATOMS: atom_id res chain seq x y z
N MET A 1 7.65 -12.05 -2.82
CA MET A 1 7.24 -10.65 -2.69
C MET A 1 8.21 -10.00 -1.73
N GLU A 2 8.86 -8.95 -2.18
CA GLU A 2 9.74 -8.07 -1.41
C GLU A 2 8.97 -6.79 -1.10
N VAL A 3 9.03 -6.31 0.14
CA VAL A 3 8.43 -5.02 0.53
C VAL A 3 9.56 -4.02 0.71
N VAL A 4 9.55 -2.96 -0.09
CA VAL A 4 10.55 -1.89 -0.05
C VAL A 4 9.87 -0.64 0.47
N ALA A 5 10.07 -0.33 1.76
CA ALA A 5 9.55 0.87 2.37
C ALA A 5 10.64 1.95 2.44
N SER A 6 10.32 3.18 2.03
CA SER A 6 11.22 4.31 2.23
C SER A 6 11.38 4.59 3.73
N PRO A 7 12.54 5.13 4.19
CA PRO A 7 12.72 5.47 5.59
C PRO A 7 11.62 6.40 6.12
N ALA A 8 11.19 7.36 5.29
CA ALA A 8 10.08 8.27 5.61
C ALA A 8 8.75 7.53 5.78
N ALA A 9 8.48 6.49 4.98
CA ALA A 9 7.30 5.66 5.14
C ALA A 9 7.33 4.82 6.43
N VAL A 10 8.49 4.26 6.77
CA VAL A 10 8.68 3.52 8.04
C VAL A 10 8.41 4.43 9.23
N GLU A 11 8.99 5.63 9.24
CA GLU A 11 8.77 6.64 10.28
C GLU A 11 7.29 7.03 10.37
N PHE A 12 6.67 7.39 9.24
CA PHE A 12 5.28 7.77 9.20
C PHE A 12 4.36 6.67 9.74
N VAL A 13 4.54 5.42 9.30
CA VAL A 13 3.70 4.31 9.75
C VAL A 13 3.89 4.05 11.25
N ARG A 14 5.12 4.14 11.76
CA ARG A 14 5.40 3.99 13.21
C ARG A 14 4.74 5.08 14.05
N GLU A 15 4.76 6.33 13.59
CA GLU A 15 4.05 7.43 14.25
C GLU A 15 2.52 7.20 14.30
N HIS A 16 1.99 6.39 13.40
CA HIS A 16 0.57 6.07 13.28
C HIS A 16 0.21 4.66 13.79
N GLY A 17 1.05 4.03 14.61
CA GLY A 17 0.75 2.75 15.27
C GLY A 17 1.52 1.54 14.75
N GLY A 18 2.32 1.69 13.69
CA GLY A 18 3.22 0.65 13.20
C GLY A 18 2.61 -0.32 12.19
N GLU A 19 1.31 -0.23 11.95
CA GLU A 19 0.56 -1.08 11.01
C GLU A 19 0.24 -0.33 9.71
N LEU A 20 0.40 -1.01 8.58
CA LEU A 20 0.04 -0.51 7.26
C LEU A 20 -0.87 -1.51 6.54
N PHE A 21 -2.00 -1.01 6.06
CA PHE A 21 -2.97 -1.77 5.28
C PHE A 21 -2.91 -1.33 3.83
N VAL A 22 -2.67 -2.27 2.92
CA VAL A 22 -2.57 -2.03 1.47
C VAL A 22 -3.63 -2.87 0.76
N TRP A 23 -4.42 -2.26 -0.11
CA TRP A 23 -5.43 -2.99 -0.87
C TRP A 23 -5.52 -2.52 -2.31
N SER A 24 -6.06 -3.39 -3.14
CA SER A 24 -6.40 -3.05 -4.51
C SER A 24 -7.83 -2.51 -4.58
N ARG A 25 -8.04 -1.46 -5.38
CA ARG A 25 -9.36 -0.91 -5.65
C ARG A 25 -9.56 -0.81 -7.15
N ALA A 26 -10.56 -1.51 -7.65
CA ALA A 26 -11.00 -1.33 -9.04
C ALA A 26 -11.63 0.05 -9.21
N ARG A 27 -11.17 0.82 -10.18
CA ARG A 27 -11.80 2.06 -10.64
C ARG A 27 -12.10 1.93 -12.13
N ARG A 28 -13.25 2.46 -12.55
CA ARG A 28 -13.59 2.56 -13.98
C ARG A 28 -13.03 3.88 -14.49
N CYS A 29 -12.17 3.85 -15.50
CA CYS A 29 -11.61 5.04 -16.13
C CYS A 29 -11.46 4.81 -17.65
N CYS A 30 -11.78 5.82 -18.47
CA CYS A 30 -11.53 5.87 -19.92
C CYS A 30 -11.96 4.63 -20.75
N GLY A 31 -13.01 3.90 -20.33
CA GLY A 31 -13.55 2.74 -21.06
C GLY A 31 -13.04 1.37 -20.60
N GLY A 32 -12.27 1.29 -19.51
CA GLY A 32 -11.79 0.04 -18.91
C GLY A 32 -11.84 0.04 -17.38
N ALA A 33 -11.55 -1.13 -16.79
CA ALA A 33 -11.27 -1.25 -15.37
C ALA A 33 -9.77 -1.07 -15.15
N ILE A 34 -9.38 -0.14 -14.28
CA ILE A 34 -8.03 -0.03 -13.76
C ILE A 34 -8.03 -0.47 -12.31
N THR A 35 -6.98 -1.17 -11.89
CA THR A 35 -6.78 -1.54 -10.49
C THR A 35 -5.75 -0.59 -9.91
N VAL A 36 -6.13 0.24 -8.94
CA VAL A 36 -5.20 1.10 -8.21
C VAL A 36 -4.85 0.49 -6.86
N LEU A 37 -3.65 0.80 -6.36
CA LEU A 37 -3.28 0.50 -4.98
C LEU A 37 -3.63 1.68 -4.07
N GLU A 38 -4.26 1.37 -2.94
CA GLU A 38 -4.49 2.31 -1.86
C GLU A 38 -3.82 1.77 -0.58
N ALA A 39 -3.39 2.68 0.29
CA ALA A 39 -2.68 2.37 1.52
C ALA A 39 -3.17 3.28 2.64
N ALA A 40 -3.30 2.75 3.86
CA ALA A 40 -3.66 3.48 5.05
C ALA A 40 -3.05 2.86 6.31
N THR A 41 -2.78 3.69 7.31
CA THR A 41 -2.30 3.26 8.65
C THR A 41 -3.44 2.87 9.59
N GLU A 42 -4.68 3.13 9.18
CA GLU A 42 -5.88 2.68 9.89
C GLU A 42 -6.50 1.51 9.14
N ARG A 43 -6.99 0.53 9.89
CA ARG A 43 -7.61 -0.67 9.34
C ARG A 43 -8.96 -0.33 8.71
N ASP A 44 -9.10 -0.64 7.43
CA ASP A 44 -10.40 -0.67 6.75
C ASP A 44 -11.17 -1.93 7.20
N ASP A 45 -12.51 -1.91 7.21
CA ASP A 45 -13.40 -2.99 7.64
C ASP A 45 -13.38 -4.22 6.72
N ARG A 46 -12.35 -4.35 5.87
CA ARG A 46 -12.21 -5.43 4.90
C ARG A 46 -11.69 -6.70 5.58
N PRO A 47 -12.31 -7.86 5.29
CA PRO A 47 -11.88 -9.12 5.87
C PRO A 47 -10.64 -9.72 5.18
N GLY A 48 -10.22 -9.20 4.02
CA GLY A 48 -9.23 -9.83 3.13
C GLY A 48 -7.77 -9.58 3.48
N PHE A 49 -7.48 -8.84 4.55
CA PHE A 49 -6.10 -8.48 4.91
C PHE A 49 -5.29 -9.67 5.40
N ARG A 50 -4.11 -9.85 4.79
CA ARG A 50 -3.15 -10.91 5.13
C ARG A 50 -1.80 -10.29 5.49
N PRO A 51 -1.14 -10.69 6.57
CA PRO A 51 0.18 -10.16 6.91
C PRO A 51 1.21 -10.58 5.86
N VAL A 52 2.15 -9.68 5.56
CA VAL A 52 3.31 -9.93 4.71
C VAL A 52 4.58 -9.46 5.42
N PRO A 53 5.72 -10.15 5.22
CA PRO A 53 6.97 -9.73 5.82
C PRO A 53 7.41 -8.39 5.25
N ALA A 54 7.72 -7.45 6.13
CA ALA A 54 8.28 -6.14 5.82
C ALA A 54 9.24 -5.72 6.93
N ASP A 55 10.32 -5.04 6.58
CA ASP A 55 11.30 -4.60 7.55
C ASP A 55 10.83 -3.30 8.23
N GLY A 56 10.75 -3.34 9.56
CA GLY A 56 10.55 -2.16 10.39
C GLY A 56 9.09 -1.74 10.65
N ILE A 57 8.12 -2.31 9.92
CA ILE A 57 6.67 -2.06 10.08
C ILE A 57 5.86 -3.34 9.81
N GLU A 58 4.64 -3.42 10.32
CA GLU A 58 3.71 -4.50 10.02
C GLU A 58 2.89 -4.14 8.78
N VAL A 59 2.92 -4.99 7.76
CA VAL A 59 2.19 -4.74 6.50
C VAL A 59 1.15 -5.83 6.29
N TYR A 60 -0.07 -5.40 6.02
CA TYR A 60 -1.22 -6.24 5.71
C TYR A 60 -1.72 -5.93 4.30
N VAL A 61 -1.97 -6.96 3.50
CA VAL A 61 -2.37 -6.79 2.10
C VAL A 61 -3.69 -7.49 1.78
N ASP A 62 -4.55 -6.81 1.03
CA ASP A 62 -5.75 -7.36 0.36
C ASP A 62 -5.63 -7.13 -1.16
N LEU A 63 -4.89 -8.02 -1.81
CA LEU A 63 -4.57 -7.97 -3.23
C LEU A 63 -4.94 -9.29 -3.92
N PRO A 64 -5.49 -9.27 -5.15
CA PRO A 64 -5.88 -10.47 -5.88
C PRO A 64 -4.68 -11.37 -6.22
N ARG A 65 -3.50 -10.77 -6.38
CA ARG A 65 -2.21 -11.44 -6.50
C ARG A 65 -1.15 -10.62 -5.77
N LEU A 66 -0.05 -11.24 -5.38
CA LEU A 66 1.07 -10.51 -4.75
C LEU A 66 2.05 -10.06 -5.83
N PRO A 67 2.53 -8.80 -5.81
CA PRO A 67 3.65 -8.39 -6.65
C PRO A 67 4.95 -9.12 -6.27
N ALA A 68 5.94 -9.12 -7.18
CA ALA A 68 7.30 -9.48 -6.83
C ALA A 68 7.91 -8.43 -5.88
N GLN A 69 7.63 -7.15 -6.10
CA GLN A 69 8.04 -6.01 -5.29
C GLN A 69 6.86 -5.05 -5.00
N LEU A 70 6.62 -4.79 -3.72
CA LEU A 70 5.68 -3.78 -3.22
C LEU A 70 6.48 -2.62 -2.65
N GLU A 71 6.42 -1.47 -3.31
CA GLU A 71 7.10 -0.26 -2.83
C GLU A 71 6.13 0.59 -2.00
N ILE A 72 6.61 1.14 -0.89
CA ILE A 72 5.85 1.99 0.01
C ILE A 72 6.61 3.31 0.18
N ASP A 73 5.92 4.41 -0.05
CA ASP A 73 6.48 5.75 0.10
C ASP A 73 5.47 6.74 0.69
N VAL A 74 5.94 7.92 1.10
CA VAL A 74 5.07 9.01 1.57
C VAL A 74 4.97 10.07 0.48
N ARG A 75 3.74 10.42 0.10
CA ARG A 75 3.47 11.52 -0.84
C ARG A 75 2.64 12.62 -0.20
N GLY A 76 2.81 13.83 -0.75
CA GLY A 76 2.08 15.01 -0.32
C GLY A 76 2.88 15.84 0.69
N ARG A 77 3.06 17.13 0.39
CA ARG A 77 3.85 18.05 1.24
C ARG A 77 3.07 18.59 2.44
N PHE A 78 1.79 18.93 2.24
CA PHE A 78 0.94 19.53 3.27
C PHE A 78 0.03 18.52 3.98
N HIS A 79 -0.26 17.42 3.29
CA HIS A 79 -1.04 16.30 3.80
C HIS A 79 -0.28 15.02 3.42
N PRO A 80 0.79 14.67 4.16
CA PRO A 80 1.54 13.46 3.90
C PRO A 80 0.63 12.24 4.03
N LYS A 81 0.70 11.35 3.04
CA LYS A 81 -0.05 10.10 2.97
C LYS A 81 0.84 8.98 2.49
N VAL A 82 0.72 7.82 3.12
CA VAL A 82 1.36 6.61 2.62
C VAL A 82 0.75 6.23 1.28
N SER A 83 1.61 5.84 0.35
CA SER A 83 1.26 5.37 -0.98
C SER A 83 1.96 4.05 -1.25
N ALA A 84 1.30 3.15 -1.98
CA ALA A 84 1.86 1.86 -2.36
C ALA A 84 1.96 1.76 -3.90
N TYR A 85 3.03 1.13 -4.37
CA TYR A 85 3.29 0.91 -5.80
C TYR A 85 3.56 -0.56 -6.08
N TRP A 86 2.95 -1.02 -7.17
CA TRP A 86 3.09 -2.36 -7.72
C TRP A 86 4.24 -2.35 -8.73
N GLU A 87 5.41 -2.90 -8.40
CA GLU A 87 6.59 -2.85 -9.30
C GLU A 87 6.87 -1.42 -9.82
N GLY A 88 6.76 -0.40 -8.94
CA GLY A 88 6.90 1.01 -9.30
C GLY A 88 5.69 1.65 -10.01
N CYS A 89 4.58 0.93 -10.19
CA CYS A 89 3.36 1.42 -10.81
C CYS A 89 2.22 1.60 -9.80
N ALA A 90 1.54 2.76 -9.80
CA ALA A 90 0.39 3.01 -8.92
C ALA A 90 -0.92 2.36 -9.40
N TRP A 91 -0.91 1.78 -10.60
CA TRP A 91 -2.04 1.08 -11.20
C TRP A 91 -1.60 -0.12 -12.03
N VAL A 92 -2.50 -1.09 -12.16
CA VAL A 92 -2.35 -2.30 -12.98
C VAL A 92 -3.62 -2.48 -13.81
N ILE A 93 -3.48 -2.95 -15.06
CA ILE A 93 -4.58 -3.26 -15.98
C ILE A 93 -4.89 -4.75 -15.90
#